data_AF-A0A7C6PU08-F1
#
_entry.id   AF-A0A7C6PU08-F1
#
_cell.length_a   1.000
_cell.length_b   1.000
_cell.length_c   1.000
_cell.angle_alpha   90.00
_cell.angle_beta   90.00
_cell.angle_gamma   90.00
#
_symmetry.space_group_name_H-M   'P 1'
#
loop_
_entity.id
_entity.type
_entity.pdbx_description
1 polymer ?
#
loop_
_entity_poly.entity_id
_entity_poly.type
_entity_poly.pdbx_seq_one_letter_code
_entity_poly.pdbx_strand_id
1 'polypeptide(L)'
;MAGTKKVMICLSDQLLAEIDGIAAGENRNRSEFIREVVKLYILERKKRELREKLKKGYLEMSELNVKLARTGKCMEWELVKYEKFLAERELGEYSTR
;
A
#
# COMPACT_ATOMS: atom_id res chain seq x y z
N MET A 1 4.16 -0.40 32.43
CA MET A 1 5.31 -1.33 32.32
C MET A 1 4.92 -2.47 31.40
N ALA A 2 5.53 -2.60 30.22
CA ALA A 2 5.26 -3.73 29.34
C ALA A 2 5.99 -4.95 29.88
N GLY A 3 5.26 -5.91 30.45
CA GLY A 3 5.84 -7.13 30.99
C GLY A 3 6.34 -8.06 29.89
N THR A 4 7.58 -8.54 30.00
CA THR A 4 8.11 -9.60 29.14
C THR A 4 7.54 -10.94 29.58
N LYS A 5 6.92 -11.69 28.65
CA LYS A 5 6.47 -13.07 28.88
C LYS A 5 7.47 -14.05 28.26
N LYS A 6 7.82 -15.11 28.99
CA LYS A 6 8.66 -16.21 28.46
C LYS A 6 7.77 -17.21 27.72
N VAL A 7 8.25 -17.68 26.57
CA VAL A 7 7.58 -18.71 25.77
C VAL A 7 8.57 -19.85 25.58
N MET A 8 8.14 -21.08 25.89
CA MET A 8 8.88 -22.30 25.61
C MET A 8 8.39 -22.86 24.27
N ILE A 9 9.32 -23.18 23.37
CA ILE A 9 9.02 -23.74 22.04
C ILE A 9 9.88 -24.98 21.82
N CYS A 10 9.32 -25.99 21.14
CA CYS A 10 10.07 -27.15 20.69
C CYS A 10 10.41 -26.97 19.21
N LEU A 11 11.67 -27.17 18.84
CA LEU A 11 12.17 -27.10 17.48
C LEU A 11 12.89 -28.42 17.17
N SER A 12 12.99 -28.80 15.91
CA SER A 12 13.83 -29.95 15.53
C SER A 12 15.31 -29.61 15.73
N ASP A 13 16.11 -30.62 16.04
CA ASP A 13 17.55 -30.44 16.25
C ASP A 13 18.23 -29.85 15.00
N GLN A 14 17.77 -30.24 13.81
CA GLN A 14 18.26 -29.71 12.53
C GLN A 14 18.00 -28.20 12.42
N LEU A 15 16.77 -27.75 12.70
CA LEU A 15 16.42 -26.33 12.62
C LEU A 15 17.15 -25.52 13.69
N LEU A 16 17.33 -26.09 14.88
CA LEU A 16 18.09 -25.44 15.94
C LEU A 16 19.56 -25.27 15.56
N ALA A 17 20.17 -26.28 14.93
CA ALA A 17 21.55 -26.22 14.43
C ALA A 17 21.73 -25.16 13.33
N GLU A 18 20.75 -25.01 12.43
CA GLU A 18 20.76 -23.93 11.42
C GLU A 18 20.69 -22.55 12.08
N ILE A 19 19.80 -22.37 13.05
CA ILE A 19 19.68 -21.12 13.82
C ILE A 19 21.00 -20.81 14.52
N ASP A 20 21.63 -21.82 15.12
CA ASP A 20 22.91 -21.66 15.81
C ASP A 20 24.04 -21.24 14.87
N GLY A 21 24.10 -21.83 13.69
CA GLY A 21 25.09 -21.46 12.66
C GLY A 21 24.95 -20.00 12.23
N ILE A 22 23.71 -19.54 12.00
CA ILE A 22 23.43 -18.16 11.58
C ILE A 22 23.71 -17.19 12.74
N ALA A 23 23.18 -17.48 13.93
CA ALA A 23 23.34 -16.62 15.09
C ALA A 23 24.82 -16.47 15.50
N ALA A 24 25.62 -17.54 15.39
CA ALA A 24 27.06 -17.49 15.61
C ALA A 24 27.78 -16.59 14.60
N GLY A 25 27.41 -16.66 13.32
CA GLY A 25 27.97 -15.79 12.28
C GLY A 25 27.64 -14.30 12.48
N GLU A 26 26.50 -14.00 13.10
CA GLU A 26 26.06 -12.63 13.41
C GLU A 26 26.45 -12.16 14.82
N ASN A 27 27.14 -12.99 15.61
CA ASN A 27 27.47 -12.76 17.01
C ASN A 27 26.23 -12.42 17.89
N ARG A 28 25.10 -13.11 17.64
CA ARG A 28 23.82 -12.94 18.33
C ARG A 28 23.43 -14.19 19.10
N ASN A 29 22.56 -14.03 20.10
CA ASN A 29 22.00 -15.16 20.84
C ASN A 29 20.70 -15.66 20.16
N ARG A 30 20.41 -16.97 20.25
CA ARG A 30 19.19 -17.63 19.74
C ARG A 30 17.91 -16.86 20.08
N SER A 31 17.78 -16.41 21.33
CA SER A 31 16.59 -15.68 21.78
C SER A 31 16.45 -14.29 21.15
N GLU A 32 17.55 -13.63 20.80
CA GLU A 32 17.53 -12.37 20.08
C GLU A 32 17.13 -12.60 18.62
N PHE A 33 17.79 -13.55 17.96
CA PHE A 33 17.48 -13.96 16.60
C PHE A 33 15.99 -14.33 16.43
N ILE A 34 15.47 -15.22 17.30
CA ILE A 34 14.07 -15.65 17.26
C ILE A 34 13.13 -14.45 17.45
N ARG A 35 13.44 -13.51 18.35
CA ARG A 35 12.60 -12.32 18.57
C ARG A 35 12.54 -11.44 17.33
N GLU A 36 13.65 -11.26 16.61
CA GLU A 36 13.68 -10.46 15.39
C GLU A 36 12.92 -11.14 14.26
N VAL A 37 13.15 -12.43 14.04
CA VAL A 37 12.44 -13.23 13.04
C VAL A 37 10.93 -13.18 13.28
N VAL A 38 10.48 -13.34 14.53
CA VAL A 38 9.05 -13.26 14.86
C VAL A 38 8.49 -11.86 14.60
N LYS A 39 9.23 -10.78 14.92
CA LYS A 39 8.80 -9.41 14.61
C LYS A 39 8.64 -9.20 13.11
N LEU A 40 9.63 -9.62 12.33
CA LEU A 40 9.61 -9.53 10.87
C LEU A 40 8.44 -10.33 10.29
N TYR A 41 8.24 -11.57 10.74
CA TYR A 41 7.11 -12.40 10.31
C TYR A 41 5.75 -11.73 10.56
N ILE A 42 5.56 -11.11 11.73
CA ILE A 42 4.33 -10.38 12.05
C ILE A 42 4.14 -9.16 11.14
N LEU A 43 5.21 -8.40 10.89
CA LEU A 43 5.16 -7.23 10.00
C LEU A 43 4.78 -7.62 8.57
N GLU A 44 5.42 -8.64 8.01
CA GLU A 44 5.16 -9.15 6.68
C GLU A 44 3.72 -9.69 6.54
N ARG A 45 3.23 -10.37 7.59
CA ARG A 45 1.85 -10.86 7.63
C ARG A 45 0.84 -9.71 7.64
N LYS A 46 1.05 -8.68 8.47
CA LYS A 46 0.20 -7.48 8.48
C LYS A 46 0.21 -6.76 7.14
N LYS A 47 1.38 -6.64 6.49
CA LYS A 47 1.52 -6.03 5.15
C LYS A 47 0.76 -6.82 4.09
N ARG A 48 0.75 -8.16 4.18
CA ARG A 48 -0.05 -9.01 3.28
C ARG A 48 -1.56 -8.80 3.51
N GLU A 49 -1.99 -8.84 4.76
CA GLU A 49 -3.41 -8.63 5.11
C GLU A 49 -3.91 -7.25 4.68
N LEU A 50 -3.09 -6.19 4.85
CA LEU A 50 -3.42 -4.85 4.37
C LEU A 50 -3.59 -4.81 2.85
N ARG A 51 -2.67 -5.45 2.10
CA ARG A 51 -2.76 -5.50 0.63
C ARG A 51 -4.01 -6.22 0.14
N GLU A 52 -4.39 -7.33 0.78
CA GLU A 52 -5.63 -8.03 0.43
C GLU A 52 -6.88 -7.19 0.75
N LYS A 53 -6.90 -6.52 1.90
CA LYS A 53 -7.99 -5.59 2.24
C LYS A 53 -8.10 -4.44 1.25
N LEU A 54 -6.98 -3.84 0.85
CA LEU A 54 -6.96 -2.78 -0.16
C LEU A 54 -7.49 -3.28 -1.49
N LYS A 55 -7.00 -4.42 -1.98
CA LYS A 55 -7.44 -5.03 -3.23
C LYS A 55 -8.96 -5.27 -3.21
N LYS A 56 -9.47 -5.84 -2.13
CA LYS A 56 -10.91 -6.07 -1.95
C LYS A 56 -11.70 -4.77 -1.99
N GLY A 57 -11.29 -3.75 -1.23
CA GLY A 57 -11.97 -2.45 -1.22
C GLY A 57 -11.97 -1.75 -2.59
N TYR A 58 -10.87 -1.85 -3.35
CA TYR A 58 -10.81 -1.31 -4.71
C TYR A 58 -11.73 -2.04 -5.68
N LEU A 59 -11.88 -3.35 -5.54
CA LEU A 59 -12.83 -4.13 -6.35
C LEU A 59 -14.28 -3.79 -5.99
N GLU A 60 -14.61 -3.68 -4.71
CA GLU A 60 -15.94 -3.29 -4.22
C GLU A 60 -16.35 -1.89 -4.72
N MET A 61 -15.40 -0.95 -4.75
CA MET A 61 -15.65 0.42 -5.22
C MET A 61 -15.43 0.60 -6.72
N SER A 62 -15.08 -0.45 -7.46
CA SER A 62 -14.62 -0.33 -8.85
C SER A 62 -15.66 0.32 -9.76
N GLU A 63 -16.93 -0.12 -9.69
CA GLU A 63 -18.01 0.42 -10.51
C GLU A 63 -18.27 1.90 -10.24
N LEU A 64 -18.30 2.29 -8.96
CA LEU A 64 -18.48 3.69 -8.56
C LEU A 64 -17.31 4.54 -9.03
N ASN A 65 -16.08 4.07 -8.84
CA ASN A 65 -14.87 4.76 -9.26
C ASN A 65 -14.85 4.97 -10.79
N VAL A 66 -15.23 3.95 -11.57
CA VAL A 66 -15.35 4.07 -13.03
C VAL A 66 -16.43 5.09 -13.41
N LYS A 67 -17.59 5.05 -12.75
CA LYS A 67 -18.68 6.01 -13.02
C LYS A 67 -18.22 7.45 -12.75
N LEU A 68 -17.60 7.69 -11.61
CA LEU A 68 -17.09 9.01 -11.23
C LEU A 68 -16.03 9.52 -12.20
N ALA A 69 -15.08 8.66 -12.60
CA ALA A 69 -14.04 9.01 -13.58
C ALA A 69 -14.63 9.39 -14.94
N ARG A 70 -15.68 8.68 -15.39
CA ARG A 70 -16.39 9.01 -16.63
C ARG A 70 -17.12 10.35 -16.53
N THR A 71 -17.84 10.59 -15.43
CA THR A 71 -18.53 11.86 -15.22
C THR A 71 -17.53 13.02 -15.20
N GLY A 72 -16.44 12.91 -14.44
CA GLY A 72 -15.41 13.95 -14.39
C GLY A 72 -14.82 14.27 -15.77
N LYS A 73 -14.50 13.23 -16.56
CA LYS A 73 -14.03 13.41 -17.94
C LYS A 73 -15.06 14.11 -18.82
N CYS A 74 -16.35 13.79 -18.69
CA CYS A 74 -17.40 14.46 -19.45
C CYS A 74 -17.43 15.96 -19.14
N MET A 75 -17.38 16.33 -17.86
CA MET A 75 -17.37 17.73 -17.42
C MET A 75 -16.13 18.48 -17.94
N GLU A 76 -14.96 17.86 -17.90
CA GLU A 76 -13.73 18.46 -18.41
C GLU A 76 -13.81 18.76 -19.91
N TRP A 77 -14.40 17.84 -20.69
CA TRP A 77 -14.64 18.05 -22.12
C TRP A 77 -15.65 19.17 -22.39
N GLU A 78 -16.69 19.29 -21.56
CA GLU A 78 -17.67 20.38 -21.65
C GLU A 78 -17.04 21.74 -21.33
N LEU A 79 -16.19 21.80 -20.31
CA LEU A 79 -15.47 23.02 -19.93
C LEU A 79 -14.55 23.49 -21.06
N VAL A 80 -13.77 22.59 -21.65
CA VAL A 80 -12.88 22.92 -22.79
C VAL A 80 -13.67 23.48 -23.98
N LYS A 81 -14.86 22.94 -24.26
CA LYS A 81 -15.73 23.48 -25.32
C LYS A 81 -16.21 24.89 -24.98
N TYR A 82 -16.62 25.10 -23.73
CA TYR A 82 -17.09 26.39 -23.26
C TYR A 82 -15.98 27.46 -23.31
N GLU A 83 -14.78 27.13 -22.85
CA GLU A 83 -13.62 28.04 -22.90
C GLU A 83 -13.24 28.42 -24.34
N LYS A 84 -13.24 27.47 -25.27
CA LYS A 84 -13.03 27.75 -26.70
C LYS A 84 -14.10 28.68 -27.25
N PHE A 85 -15.37 28.42 -26.94
CA PHE A 85 -16.48 29.26 -27.38
C PHE A 85 -16.35 30.70 -26.88
N LEU A 86 -15.90 30.91 -25.63
CA LEU A 86 -15.65 32.25 -25.11
C LEU A 86 -14.48 32.94 -25.82
N ALA A 87 -13.35 32.23 -25.99
CA ALA A 87 -12.16 32.77 -26.64
C ALA A 87 -12.41 33.23 -28.08
N GLU A 88 -13.22 32.48 -28.84
CA GLU A 88 -13.61 32.84 -30.22
C GLU A 88 -14.43 34.13 -30.28
N ARG A 89 -15.28 34.39 -29.27
CA ARG A 89 -16.09 35.62 -29.20
C ARG A 89 -15.30 36.83 -28.75
N GLU A 90 -14.39 36.65 -27.78
CA GLU A 90 -13.46 37.70 -27.38
C GLU A 90 -12.61 38.16 -28.58
N LEU A 91 -12.08 37.22 -29.38
CA LEU A 91 -11.31 37.57 -30.59
C LEU A 91 -12.14 38.23 -31.70
N GLY A 92 -13.40 37.84 -31.87
CA GLY A 92 -14.32 38.45 -32.83
C GLY A 92 -14.67 39.92 -32.51
N GLU A 93 -14.75 40.26 -31.23
CA GLU A 93 -14.99 41.64 -30.76
C GLU A 93 -13.79 42.58 -30.95
N TYR A 94 -12.55 42.05 -30.99
CA TYR A 94 -11.35 42.84 -31.33
C TYR A 94 -11.18 43.07 -32.84
N SER A 95 -11.77 42.22 -33.70
CA SER A 95 -11.67 42.36 -35.17
C SER A 95 -12.71 43.30 -35.78
N THR A 96 -13.72 43.72 -35.00
CA THR A 96 -14.81 44.62 -35.45
C THR A 96 -14.69 46.04 -34.88
N ARG A 97 -13.58 46.35 -34.19
CA ARG A 97 -13.22 47.70 -33.73
C ARG A 97 -12.10 48.30 -34.56
#